data_AF-G5DZV1-F1
#
_entry.id   AF-G5DZV1-F1
#
_cell.length_a   1.000
_cell.length_b   1.000
_cell.length_c   1.000
_cell.angle_alpha   90.00
_cell.angle_beta   90.00
_cell.angle_gamma   90.00
#
_symmetry.space_group_name_H-M   'P 1'
#
loop_
_entity.id
_entity.type
_entity.pdbx_description
1 polymer ?
#
loop_
_entity_poly.entity_id
_entity_poly.type
_entity_poly.pdbx_seq_one_letter_code
_entity_poly.pdbx_strand_id
1 'polypeptide(L)'
;VEFYAPWCGHCKKLDGSDYINSLLMDELSVPSFVVLNTSNQQYFLPNKQIESIEDMIQFINSILDGTAEAQGGDGILQRIKRVAYDAKSTVVSVFKSSPLLGCFLFGLPLGVISIMCYGICTADTEDGPEEMTRKDVVDQNLSDEGSDED
;
A
#
# COMPACT_ATOMS: atom_id res chain seq x y z
N VAL A 1 26.37 -16.32 -0.51
CA VAL A 1 26.69 -14.94 -0.06
C VAL A 1 26.85 -14.12 -1.31
N GLU A 2 25.86 -13.30 -1.64
CA GLU A 2 25.94 -12.36 -2.76
C GLU A 2 26.38 -11.01 -2.20
N PHE A 3 27.48 -10.46 -2.71
CA PHE A 3 28.04 -9.18 -2.26
C PHE A 3 27.55 -8.07 -3.20
N TYR A 4 26.66 -7.20 -2.72
CA TYR A 4 26.20 -6.04 -3.47
C TYR A 4 26.92 -4.78 -3.01
N ALA A 5 27.51 -4.04 -3.97
CA ALA A 5 28.22 -2.79 -3.73
C ALA A 5 27.66 -1.70 -4.65
N PRO A 6 26.82 -0.77 -4.14
CA PRO A 6 26.13 0.24 -4.95
C PRO A 6 27.05 1.35 -5.51
N TRP A 7 28.35 1.32 -5.19
CA TRP A 7 29.36 2.27 -5.64
C TRP A 7 30.23 1.77 -6.81
N CYS A 8 30.04 0.52 -7.26
CA CYS A 8 30.77 -0.02 -8.40
C CYS A 8 30.19 0.51 -9.72
N GLY A 9 30.98 1.27 -10.47
CA GLY A 9 30.59 1.92 -11.73
C GLY A 9 30.14 0.98 -12.85
N HIS A 10 30.29 -0.33 -12.72
CA HIS A 10 29.77 -1.34 -13.66
C HIS A 10 28.34 -1.81 -13.33
N CYS A 11 27.76 -1.44 -12.19
CA CYS A 11 26.41 -1.84 -11.78
C CYS A 11 25.37 -0.71 -11.81
N LYS A 12 25.63 0.37 -12.57
CA LYS A 12 24.75 1.56 -12.64
C LYS A 12 23.41 1.32 -13.36
N LYS A 13 22.99 0.07 -13.63
CA LYS A 13 21.84 -0.18 -14.50
C LYS A 13 20.98 -1.45 -14.28
N LEU A 14 21.07 -2.15 -13.15
CA LEU A 14 20.22 -3.33 -12.96
C LEU A 14 19.77 -3.41 -11.50
N ASP A 15 18.50 -3.05 -11.25
CA ASP A 15 17.49 -3.61 -10.32
C ASP A 15 17.86 -4.07 -8.89
N GLY A 16 19.13 -4.11 -8.51
CA GLY A 16 19.59 -4.65 -7.23
C GLY A 16 19.26 -3.74 -6.06
N SER A 17 19.33 -2.41 -6.25
CA SER A 17 18.91 -1.46 -5.23
C SER A 17 17.41 -1.57 -4.93
N ASP A 18 16.59 -1.70 -5.98
CA ASP A 18 15.14 -1.73 -5.85
C ASP A 18 14.70 -3.04 -5.19
N TYR A 19 15.32 -4.16 -5.58
CA TYR A 19 15.09 -5.45 -4.93
C TYR A 19 15.44 -5.41 -3.43
N ILE A 20 16.61 -4.85 -3.07
CA ILE A 20 17.03 -4.74 -1.67
C ILE A 20 16.11 -3.80 -0.90
N ASN A 21 15.74 -2.65 -1.46
CA ASN A 21 14.82 -1.71 -0.83
C ASN A 21 13.43 -2.33 -0.62
N SER A 22 12.94 -3.15 -1.56
CA SER A 22 11.72 -3.93 -1.38
C SER A 22 11.85 -5.00 -0.29
N LEU A 23 12.98 -5.70 -0.21
CA LEU A 23 13.20 -6.71 0.83
C LEU A 23 13.24 -6.09 2.24
N LEU A 24 13.92 -4.96 2.37
CA LEU A 24 14.11 -4.22 3.62
C LEU A 24 12.93 -3.30 3.93
N MET A 25 12.11 -2.98 2.92
CA MET A 25 11.06 -1.97 2.95
C MET A 25 11.58 -0.59 3.40
N ASP A 26 12.81 -0.27 3.01
CA ASP A 26 13.50 0.96 3.37
C ASP A 26 14.47 1.42 2.27
N GLU A 27 14.72 2.72 2.19
CA GLU A 27 15.74 3.28 1.28
C GLU A 27 17.10 3.29 2.00
N LEU A 28 17.97 2.35 1.65
CA LEU A 28 19.31 2.28 2.24
C LEU A 28 20.18 3.46 1.78
N SER A 29 20.69 4.23 2.75
CA SER A 29 21.75 5.20 2.50
C SER A 29 23.06 4.47 2.19
N VAL A 30 23.73 4.90 1.12
CA VAL A 30 24.99 4.29 0.67
C VAL A 30 26.19 4.98 1.33
N PRO A 31 27.22 4.24 1.77
CA PRO A 31 27.40 2.78 1.71
C PRO A 31 26.74 2.03 2.90
N SER A 32 26.00 0.96 2.62
CA SER A 32 25.42 0.06 3.64
C SER A 32 25.86 -1.39 3.38
N PHE A 33 26.12 -2.13 4.46
CA PHE A 33 26.48 -3.55 4.42
C PHE A 33 25.31 -4.36 4.97
N VAL A 34 24.77 -5.28 4.18
CA VAL A 34 23.62 -6.12 4.56
C VAL A 34 23.91 -7.55 4.14
N VAL A 35 23.68 -8.50 5.04
CA VAL A 35 23.78 -9.93 4.71
C VAL A 35 22.38 -10.48 4.52
N LEU A 36 22.14 -11.13 3.38
CA LEU A 36 20.85 -11.67 2.99
C LEU A 36 20.91 -13.20 2.94
N ASN A 37 19.94 -13.84 3.59
CA ASN A 37 19.67 -15.25 3.42
C ASN A 37 18.56 -15.42 2.37
N THR A 38 18.92 -15.91 1.19
CA THR A 38 18.01 -16.04 0.05
C THR A 38 16.98 -17.15 0.22
N SER A 39 17.26 -18.16 1.07
CA SER A 39 16.36 -19.29 1.29
C SER A 39 15.12 -18.91 2.10
N ASN A 40 15.27 -18.00 3.06
CA ASN A 40 14.18 -17.59 3.96
C ASN A 40 13.90 -16.08 3.93
N GLN A 41 14.55 -15.33 3.03
CA GLN A 41 14.40 -13.88 2.88
C GLN A 41 14.62 -13.10 4.18
N GLN A 42 15.44 -13.64 5.08
CA GLN A 42 15.92 -12.91 6.25
C GLN A 42 17.14 -12.09 5.89
N TYR A 43 17.32 -10.99 6.61
CA TYR A 43 18.44 -10.10 6.45
C TYR A 43 19.03 -9.74 7.81
N PHE A 44 20.33 -9.45 7.80
CA PHE A 44 21.08 -9.03 8.96
C PHE A 44 21.71 -7.69 8.68
N LEU A 45 21.49 -6.74 9.59
CA LEU A 45 22.09 -5.41 9.56
C LEU A 45 23.18 -5.33 10.63
N PRO A 46 24.33 -4.70 10.33
CA PRO A 46 25.36 -4.49 11.32
C PRO A 46 24.87 -3.42 12.31
N ASN A 47 25.03 -3.70 13.61
CA ASN A 47 24.66 -2.75 14.67
C ASN A 47 25.59 -1.52 14.73
N LYS A 48 26.75 -1.59 14.05
CA LYS A 48 27.77 -0.54 14.00
C LYS A 48 28.22 -0.34 12.55
N GLN A 49 28.68 0.86 12.23
CA GLN A 49 29.29 1.12 10.93
C GLN A 49 30.58 0.30 10.81
N ILE A 50 30.78 -0.32 9.65
CA ILE A 50 31.95 -1.15 9.35
C ILE A 50 33.02 -0.21 8.80
N GLU A 51 34.06 0.05 9.60
CA GLU A 51 35.20 0.87 9.17
C GLU A 51 36.40 0.00 8.79
N SER A 52 36.56 -1.16 9.44
CA SER A 52 37.64 -2.10 9.16
C SER A 52 37.15 -3.49 8.73
N ILE A 53 38.08 -4.28 8.17
CA ILE A 53 37.86 -5.71 7.84
C ILE A 53 37.56 -6.51 9.11
N GLU A 54 38.19 -6.18 10.24
CA GLU A 54 37.92 -6.84 11.52
C GLU A 54 36.45 -6.68 11.94
N ASP A 55 35.84 -5.50 11.73
CA ASP A 55 34.43 -5.25 12.05
C ASP A 55 33.50 -6.11 11.17
N MET A 56 33.86 -6.26 9.89
CA MET A 56 33.15 -7.13 8.96
C MET A 56 33.22 -8.60 9.41
N ILE A 57 34.40 -9.07 9.81
CA ILE A 57 34.58 -10.44 10.31
C ILE A 57 33.81 -10.63 11.61
N GLN A 58 33.84 -9.67 12.53
CA GLN A 58 33.05 -9.73 13.77
C GLN A 58 31.55 -9.84 13.47
N PHE A 59 31.05 -9.05 12.53
CA PHE A 59 29.64 -9.12 12.13
C PHE A 59 29.27 -10.48 11.52
N ILE A 60 30.09 -11.01 10.61
CA ILE A 60 29.86 -12.35 10.03
C ILE A 60 29.88 -13.43 11.12
N ASN A 61 30.84 -13.38 12.04
CA ASN A 61 30.90 -14.31 13.17
C ASN A 61 29.65 -14.20 14.04
N SER A 62 29.12 -13.00 14.26
CA SER A 62 27.89 -12.80 15.03
C SER A 62 26.68 -13.48 14.37
N ILE A 63 26.64 -13.52 13.04
CA ILE A 63 25.62 -14.25 12.27
C ILE A 63 25.83 -15.77 12.40
N LEU A 64 27.07 -16.25 12.29
CA LEU A 64 27.40 -17.68 12.40
C LEU A 64 27.14 -18.24 13.80
N ASP A 65 27.42 -17.44 14.83
CA ASP A 65 27.20 -17.78 16.24
C ASP A 65 25.72 -17.66 16.65
N GLY A 66 24.85 -17.18 15.75
CA GLY A 66 23.41 -17.01 16.00
C GLY A 66 23.07 -15.89 16.98
N THR A 67 24.02 -14.98 17.26
CA THR A 67 23.81 -13.83 18.16
C THR A 67 23.25 -12.61 17.44
N ALA A 68 23.37 -12.56 16.11
CA ALA A 68 22.78 -11.51 15.29
C ALA A 68 21.26 -11.65 15.19
N GLU A 69 20.54 -10.55 15.37
CA GLU A 69 19.09 -10.52 15.24
C GLU A 69 18.70 -10.63 13.76
N ALA A 70 18.01 -11.72 13.39
CA ALA A 70 17.49 -11.91 12.05
C ALA A 70 16.26 -11.03 11.84
N GLN A 71 16.31 -10.13 10.86
CA GLN A 71 15.19 -9.30 10.47
C GLN A 71 14.53 -9.84 9.19
N GLY A 72 13.27 -9.50 8.98
CA GLY A 72 12.54 -9.94 7.78
C GLY A 72 11.99 -11.35 7.90
N GLY A 73 12.18 -12.16 6.86
CA GLY A 73 11.62 -13.51 6.76
C GLY A 73 10.52 -13.64 5.72
N ASP A 74 9.99 -14.85 5.59
CA ASP A 74 9.00 -15.24 4.58
C ASP A 74 7.59 -15.44 5.15
N GLY A 75 7.34 -15.02 6.39
CA GLY A 75 6.02 -15.11 7.03
C GLY A 75 4.93 -14.35 6.24
N ILE A 76 3.69 -14.83 6.28
CA ILE A 76 2.55 -14.28 5.51
C ILE A 76 2.36 -12.78 5.77
N LEU A 77 2.42 -12.36 7.04
CA LEU A 77 2.27 -10.95 7.42
C LEU A 77 3.40 -10.09 6.84
N GLN A 78 4.63 -10.61 6.85
CA GLN A 78 5.80 -9.94 6.28
C GLN A 78 5.69 -9.86 4.74
N ARG A 79 5.17 -10.89 4.08
CA ARG A 79 4.89 -10.87 2.63
C ARG A 79 3.86 -9.80 2.28
N ILE A 80 2.76 -9.71 3.02
CA ILE A 80 1.74 -8.68 2.81
C ILE A 80 2.34 -7.29 3.02
N LYS A 81 3.14 -7.10 4.09
CA LYS A 81 3.82 -5.84 4.36
C LYS A 81 4.73 -5.43 3.19
N ARG A 82 5.46 -6.38 2.61
CA ARG A 82 6.32 -6.14 1.43
C ARG A 82 5.51 -5.73 0.22
N VAL A 83 4.43 -6.46 -0.10
CA VAL A 83 3.52 -6.10 -1.21
C VAL A 83 2.92 -4.71 -1.01
N ALA A 84 2.54 -4.35 0.21
CA ALA A 84 2.02 -3.01 0.51
C ALA A 84 3.08 -1.92 0.32
N TYR A 85 4.32 -2.17 0.73
CA TYR A 85 5.45 -1.26 0.49
C TYR A 85 5.71 -1.07 -1.01
N ASP A 86 5.75 -2.17 -1.78
CA ASP A 86 5.98 -2.14 -3.23
C ASP A 86 4.84 -1.43 -3.98
N ALA A 87 3.59 -1.67 -3.55
CA ALA A 87 2.44 -0.96 -4.09
C ALA A 87 2.54 0.55 -3.80
N LYS A 88 2.88 0.93 -2.56
CA LYS A 88 3.05 2.33 -2.18
C LYS A 88 4.18 3.01 -2.96
N SER A 89 5.34 2.38 -3.05
CA SER A 89 6.51 2.94 -3.76
C SER A 89 6.19 3.13 -5.25
N THR A 90 5.49 2.17 -5.86
CA THR A 90 5.01 2.26 -7.25
C THR A 90 4.04 3.42 -7.42
N VAL A 91 3.04 3.56 -6.56
CA VAL A 91 2.09 4.68 -6.61
C VAL A 91 2.82 6.01 -6.48
N VAL A 92 3.69 6.15 -5.48
CA VAL A 92 4.47 7.39 -5.27
C VAL A 92 5.35 7.69 -6.48
N SER A 93 5.99 6.67 -7.07
CA SER A 93 6.82 6.80 -8.28
C SER A 93 6.00 7.32 -9.46
N VAL A 94 4.83 6.73 -9.72
CA VAL A 94 3.91 7.15 -10.80
C VAL A 94 3.45 8.60 -10.59
N PHE A 95 3.05 8.98 -9.38
CA PHE A 95 2.61 10.34 -9.07
C PHE A 95 3.76 11.36 -9.17
N LYS A 96 4.99 10.96 -8.81
CA LYS A 96 6.18 11.79 -8.97
C LYS A 96 6.57 11.97 -10.44
N SER A 97 6.38 10.95 -11.28
CA SER A 97 6.64 11.03 -12.72
C SER A 97 5.57 11.85 -13.44
N SER A 98 4.29 11.59 -13.17
CA SER A 98 3.18 12.32 -13.77
C SER A 98 1.91 12.22 -12.89
N PRO A 99 1.55 13.28 -12.16
CA PRO A 99 0.40 13.25 -11.24
C PRO A 99 -0.93 13.09 -11.98
N LEU A 100 -1.07 13.65 -13.20
CA LEU A 100 -2.30 13.54 -13.99
C LEU A 100 -2.56 12.10 -14.44
N LEU A 101 -1.52 11.40 -14.90
CA LEU A 101 -1.63 10.01 -15.32
C LEU A 101 -1.92 9.09 -14.12
N GLY A 102 -1.30 9.36 -12.96
CA GLY A 102 -1.61 8.68 -11.70
C GLY A 102 -3.08 8.80 -11.30
N CYS A 103 -3.63 10.02 -11.31
CA CYS A 103 -5.04 10.26 -11.01
C CYS A 103 -5.98 9.56 -12.00
N PHE A 104 -5.64 9.49 -13.29
CA PHE A 104 -6.46 8.75 -14.26
C PHE A 104 -6.41 7.25 -14.01
N LEU A 105 -5.20 6.70 -13.82
CA LEU A 105 -4.97 5.27 -13.68
C LEU A 105 -5.61 4.68 -12.40
N PHE A 106 -5.53 5.41 -11.29
CA PHE A 106 -6.10 4.96 -10.01
C PHE A 106 -7.48 5.58 -9.72
N GLY A 107 -7.68 6.85 -10.05
CA GLY A 107 -8.91 7.58 -9.71
C GLY A 107 -10.12 7.19 -10.54
N LEU A 108 -9.96 6.87 -11.83
CA LEU A 108 -11.08 6.41 -12.64
C LEU A 108 -11.66 5.07 -12.18
N PRO A 109 -10.88 3.99 -12.01
CA PRO A 109 -11.44 2.74 -11.53
C PRO A 109 -12.03 2.89 -10.12
N LEU A 110 -11.38 3.64 -9.22
CA LEU A 110 -11.91 3.91 -7.88
C LEU A 110 -13.21 4.72 -7.93
N GLY A 111 -13.31 5.71 -8.80
CA GLY A 111 -14.51 6.52 -8.99
C GLY A 111 -15.67 5.70 -9.54
N VAL A 112 -15.44 4.87 -10.56
CA VAL A 112 -16.47 3.97 -11.11
C VAL A 112 -16.95 2.98 -10.04
N ILE A 113 -16.03 2.34 -9.32
CA ILE A 113 -16.39 1.40 -8.24
C ILE A 113 -17.19 2.12 -7.15
N SER A 114 -16.76 3.31 -6.74
CA SER A 114 -17.48 4.11 -5.74
C SER A 114 -18.91 4.45 -6.19
N ILE A 115 -19.10 4.84 -7.45
CA ILE A 115 -20.42 5.16 -8.00
C ILE A 115 -21.29 3.91 -8.09
N MET A 116 -20.72 2.77 -8.51
CA MET A 116 -21.45 1.50 -8.54
C MET A 116 -21.89 1.06 -7.14
N CYS A 117 -20.99 1.12 -6.15
CA CYS A 117 -21.33 0.79 -4.77
C CYS A 117 -22.39 1.75 -4.18
N TYR A 118 -22.24 3.05 -4.43
CA TYR A 118 -23.25 4.03 -4.02
C TYR A 118 -24.61 3.72 -4.63
N GLY A 119 -24.65 3.48 -5.95
CA GLY A 119 -25.87 3.11 -6.67
C GLY A 119 -26.55 1.85 -6.11
N ILE A 120 -25.79 0.82 -5.77
CA ILE A 120 -26.32 -0.40 -5.14
C ILE A 120 -26.89 -0.09 -3.74
N CYS A 121 -26.14 0.65 -2.91
CA CYS A 121 -26.58 1.02 -1.57
C CYS A 121 -27.82 1.94 -1.57
N THR A 122 -28.00 2.78 -2.60
CA THR A 122 -29.16 3.66 -2.73
C THR A 122 -30.34 3.00 -3.45
N ALA A 123 -30.09 2.03 -4.34
CA ALA A 123 -31.16 1.30 -5.03
C ALA A 123 -31.98 0.40 -4.08
N ASP A 124 -31.35 -0.08 -3.00
CA ASP A 124 -32.07 -0.81 -1.93
C ASP A 124 -32.91 0.12 -1.02
N THR A 125 -32.93 1.44 -1.25
CA THR A 125 -33.73 2.41 -0.49
C THR A 125 -34.91 3.03 -1.27
N GLU A 126 -35.27 2.50 -2.44
CA GLU A 126 -36.47 2.92 -3.18
C GLU A 126 -37.76 2.28 -2.61
N ASP A 127 -38.13 2.70 -1.39
CA ASP A 127 -39.53 2.85 -0.95
C ASP A 127 -39.73 4.35 -0.63
N GLY A 128 -40.02 5.18 -1.65
CA GLY A 128 -40.12 6.66 -1.55
C GLY A 128 -41.42 7.17 -0.89
N PRO A 129 -41.82 8.46 -1.04
CA PRO A 129 -41.13 9.66 -1.58
C PRO A 129 -41.21 10.88 -0.61
N GLU A 130 -40.54 12.02 -0.87
CA GLU A 130 -41.11 13.39 -0.67
C GLU A 130 -40.23 14.43 -1.39
N GLU A 131 -40.61 14.77 -2.63
CA GLU A 131 -40.21 16.02 -3.28
C GLU A 131 -40.84 17.20 -2.53
N MET A 132 -39.99 18.05 -1.95
CA MET A 132 -40.42 19.33 -1.39
C MET A 132 -40.68 20.35 -2.52
N THR A 133 -41.88 20.33 -3.12
CA THR A 133 -42.33 21.44 -3.98
C THR A 133 -43.81 21.77 -3.79
N ARG A 134 -44.07 22.69 -2.85
CA ARG A 134 -45.04 23.80 -2.93
C ARG A 134 -46.29 23.54 -3.81
N LYS A 135 -47.26 22.73 -3.36
CA LYS A 135 -48.61 22.78 -3.95
C LYS A 135 -49.79 22.31 -3.08
N ASP A 136 -49.71 22.33 -1.75
CA ASP A 136 -50.82 21.83 -0.91
C ASP A 136 -51.47 22.91 -0.02
N VAL A 137 -52.11 23.92 -0.63
CA VAL A 137 -52.96 24.88 0.12
C VAL A 137 -54.38 25.04 -0.46
N VAL A 138 -54.74 24.40 -1.60
CA VAL A 138 -55.97 24.82 -2.32
C VAL A 138 -57.08 23.78 -2.46
N ASP A 139 -56.87 22.46 -2.43
CA ASP A 139 -57.84 21.54 -3.10
C ASP A 139 -58.57 20.43 -2.30
N GLN A 140 -58.59 20.41 -0.97
CA GLN A 140 -59.39 19.39 -0.24
C GLN A 140 -60.35 19.96 0.81
N ASN A 141 -60.89 21.15 0.53
CA ASN A 141 -62.03 21.71 1.24
C ASN A 141 -63.39 21.22 0.69
N LEU A 142 -63.43 20.19 -0.16
CA LEU A 142 -64.66 19.71 -0.79
C LEU A 142 -64.71 18.17 -0.79
N SER A 143 -65.92 17.68 -0.50
CA SER A 143 -66.44 16.32 -0.71
C SER A 143 -65.89 15.20 0.15
N ASP A 144 -66.45 15.04 1.36
CA ASP A 144 -67.11 13.76 1.70
C ASP A 144 -68.24 14.00 2.72
N GLU A 145 -69.39 14.49 2.22
CA GLU A 145 -70.67 14.35 2.91
C GLU A 145 -71.27 12.99 2.54
N GLY A 146 -71.49 12.15 3.56
CA GLY A 146 -72.71 11.34 3.74
C GLY A 146 -72.91 10.05 2.93
N SER A 147 -72.99 8.91 3.63
CA SER A 147 -74.13 7.95 3.68
C SER A 147 -73.72 6.72 4.51
N ASP A 148 -74.33 6.51 5.70
CA ASP A 148 -75.41 5.54 6.02
C ASP A 148 -74.84 4.11 6.27
N GLU A 149 -75.16 3.32 7.31
CA GLU A 149 -76.34 3.10 8.16
C GLU A 149 -75.91 2.22 9.38
N ASP A 150 -76.83 2.09 10.36
CA ASP A 150 -76.87 1.33 11.64
C ASP A 150 -76.45 2.04 12.94
#